data_AF-A0A2A9MIY6-F1
#
_entry.id   AF-A0A2A9MIY6-F1
#
_cell.length_a   1.000
_cell.length_b   1.000
_cell.length_c   1.000
_cell.angle_alpha   90.00
_cell.angle_beta   90.00
_cell.angle_gamma   90.00
#
_symmetry.space_group_name_H-M   'P 1'
#
loop_
_entity.id
_entity.type
_entity.pdbx_description
1 polymer ?
#
loop_
_entity_poly.entity_id
_entity_poly.type
_entity_poly.pdbx_seq_one_letter_code
_entity_poly.pdbx_strand_id
1 'polypeptide(L)'
;MHSLRRGVSVPSRLLPRRDSWLSLAPFAGQNNAAAWRKLRDGAQEVQTVIDRHVTTKTQPIDWTKWESQIAHKDILQCLKSFYTSQMQILDQTAGALKKAGNPAACEVAAKGWALYDNALQACAKSVEKSEELLANGARALWVSCNNPPVWKVDTNEWLDSDQYWQAFVEKHHFYSQYQPGVADPEATQEVEAFKHSWHSRMSKFNDRSDTPMLYAYMDELPSWEYYDLHRSAFLEHMTYYLVRTGGDFRFFPEMPPWQWLAHIENLRYKLLSVAQSRRAHLQLTNLERERALDFLPVDVEHHGEEYTQKFLQTETEMFQACAARLMGNYMFLCDPFIPVQSVEALEEVAKVAGGKGSLFSLGDDVNALFFLPDQEKREVARPTEAVQTLMNHLKKTDRSFNPSYTALLGIHAEVLEERGEHWLAAPGECVSQAFLRRLRTDDPAYEVYCSYFTEMYERFASAKEVSLADGRKLLKDIHAKAQEEERAYAIALQSMGSTELAQRAREGAEKLKALQAAQEQLQGKAGQA
;
A
#
# COMPACT_ATOMS: atom_id res chain seq x y z
N MET A 1 -10.50 24.97 73.76
CA MET A 1 -10.64 26.32 73.20
C MET A 1 -11.15 26.23 71.78
N HIS A 2 -12.21 26.98 71.50
CA HIS A 2 -12.83 27.34 70.20
C HIS A 2 -13.09 26.28 69.11
N SER A 3 -14.32 25.80 69.17
CA SER A 3 -15.30 25.61 68.08
C SER A 3 -14.97 26.23 66.71
N LEU A 4 -14.82 25.37 65.70
CA LEU A 4 -15.25 25.65 64.32
C LEU A 4 -15.90 24.37 63.74
N ARG A 5 -17.13 24.09 64.20
CA ARG A 5 -18.05 23.22 63.46
C ARG A 5 -18.55 23.99 62.24
N ARG A 6 -17.88 23.84 61.09
CA ARG A 6 -18.54 24.08 59.80
C ARG A 6 -19.19 22.76 59.40
N GLY A 7 -20.49 22.65 59.69
CA GLY A 7 -21.32 21.62 59.12
C GLY A 7 -21.29 21.77 57.60
N VAL A 8 -20.61 20.85 56.92
CA VAL A 8 -20.87 20.60 55.51
C VAL A 8 -22.24 19.96 55.47
N SER A 9 -23.25 20.77 55.20
CA SER A 9 -24.57 20.28 54.84
C SER A 9 -24.39 19.40 53.61
N VAL A 10 -24.48 18.07 53.80
CA VAL A 10 -24.75 17.13 52.72
C VAL A 10 -25.94 17.71 51.96
N PRO A 11 -25.86 17.99 50.64
CA PRO A 11 -27.01 18.42 49.89
C PRO A 11 -28.00 17.26 49.90
N SER A 12 -28.98 17.37 50.80
CA SER A 12 -30.11 16.49 50.89
C SER A 12 -30.86 16.54 49.56
N ARG A 13 -30.98 15.37 48.92
CA ARG A 13 -31.88 15.03 47.81
C ARG A 13 -31.43 15.46 46.41
N LEU A 14 -30.77 14.53 45.71
CA LEU A 14 -30.71 14.44 44.24
C LEU A 14 -31.73 13.41 43.69
N LEU A 15 -32.79 13.10 44.44
CA LEU A 15 -33.96 12.45 43.87
C LEU A 15 -34.89 13.54 43.33
N PRO A 16 -35.35 13.47 42.07
CA PRO A 16 -36.27 14.45 41.53
C PRO A 16 -37.47 14.56 42.46
N ARG A 17 -37.79 15.79 42.89
CA ARG A 17 -39.11 16.05 43.47
C ARG A 17 -40.13 15.55 42.46
N ARG A 18 -40.99 14.61 42.87
CA ARG A 18 -42.08 14.01 42.08
C ARG A 18 -43.18 15.01 41.72
N ASP A 19 -42.87 16.31 41.70
CA ASP A 19 -43.86 17.37 41.70
C ASP A 19 -44.21 17.84 40.27
N SER A 20 -43.39 17.52 39.24
CA SER A 20 -43.73 17.79 37.83
C SER A 20 -42.88 17.03 36.80
N TRP A 21 -43.53 16.43 35.78
CA TRP A 21 -42.86 15.75 34.65
C TRP A 21 -42.09 16.71 33.73
N LEU A 22 -42.39 18.01 33.77
CA LEU A 22 -41.74 19.04 32.97
C LEU A 22 -40.27 19.26 33.38
N SER A 23 -39.90 18.88 34.61
CA SER A 23 -38.53 19.00 35.14
C SER A 23 -37.61 17.84 34.75
N LEU A 24 -38.05 16.93 33.86
CA LEU A 24 -37.26 15.79 33.39
C LEU A 24 -36.24 16.12 32.29
N ALA A 25 -36.17 17.38 31.85
CA ALA A 25 -35.28 17.86 30.81
C ALA A 25 -33.78 17.45 30.96
N PRO A 26 -33.14 17.51 32.15
CA PRO A 26 -31.71 17.18 32.26
C PRO A 26 -31.42 15.68 32.14
N PHE A 27 -32.42 14.81 32.20
CA PHE A 27 -32.26 13.36 32.09
C PHE A 27 -32.43 12.85 30.64
N ALA A 28 -32.78 13.73 29.70
CA ALA A 28 -32.88 13.38 28.29
C ALA A 28 -31.48 13.36 27.64
N GLY A 29 -31.01 12.18 27.25
CA GLY A 29 -29.79 12.05 26.46
C GLY A 29 -29.90 12.69 25.07
N GLN A 30 -28.76 12.98 24.43
CA GLN A 30 -28.70 13.67 23.13
C GLN A 30 -29.55 13.00 22.04
N ASN A 31 -29.55 11.66 22.01
CA ASN A 31 -30.33 10.87 21.04
C ASN A 31 -31.86 11.04 21.20
N ASN A 32 -32.33 11.38 22.40
CA ASN A 32 -33.75 11.54 22.71
C ASN A 32 -34.20 13.01 22.78
N ALA A 33 -33.29 13.95 22.53
CA ALA A 33 -33.54 15.39 22.70
C ALA A 33 -34.58 15.96 21.72
N ALA A 34 -34.67 15.42 20.50
CA ALA A 34 -35.68 15.86 19.51
C ALA A 34 -37.10 15.42 19.91
N ALA A 35 -37.25 14.18 20.40
CA ALA A 35 -38.52 13.67 20.89
C ALA A 35 -38.98 14.41 22.16
N TRP A 36 -38.07 14.71 23.07
CA TRP A 36 -38.35 15.53 24.26
C TRP A 36 -38.83 16.94 23.89
N ARG A 37 -38.15 17.62 22.95
CA ARG A 37 -38.56 18.95 22.47
C ARG A 37 -39.97 18.93 21.87
N LYS A 38 -40.27 17.96 21.00
CA LYS A 38 -41.61 17.82 20.40
C LYS A 38 -42.70 17.64 21.46
N LEU A 39 -42.44 16.83 22.49
CA LEU A 39 -43.40 16.60 23.58
C LEU A 39 -43.61 17.87 24.43
N ARG A 40 -42.55 18.60 24.75
CA ARG A 40 -42.62 19.87 25.48
C ARG A 40 -43.38 20.94 24.68
N ASP A 41 -43.04 21.11 23.42
CA ASP A 41 -43.64 22.13 22.56
C ASP A 41 -45.13 21.83 22.34
N GLY A 42 -45.50 20.56 22.17
CA GLY A 42 -46.92 20.13 22.10
C GLY A 42 -47.70 20.37 23.39
N ALA A 43 -47.11 20.13 24.56
CA ALA A 43 -47.76 20.45 25.84
C ALA A 43 -47.94 21.97 26.03
N GLN A 44 -46.95 22.76 25.62
CA GLN A 44 -47.01 24.22 25.66
C GLN A 44 -48.11 24.75 24.72
N GLU A 45 -48.21 24.21 23.50
CA GLU A 45 -49.26 24.56 22.55
C GLU A 45 -50.66 24.31 23.14
N VAL A 46 -50.90 23.11 23.68
CA VAL A 46 -52.17 22.76 24.34
C VAL A 46 -52.49 23.74 25.47
N GLN A 47 -51.52 24.04 26.34
CA GLN A 47 -51.73 24.98 27.44
C GLN A 47 -52.07 26.39 26.92
N THR A 48 -51.39 26.88 25.89
CA THR A 48 -51.68 28.20 25.32
C THR A 48 -53.06 28.28 24.67
N VAL A 49 -53.52 27.20 24.03
CA VAL A 49 -54.87 27.10 23.44
C VAL A 49 -55.92 27.16 24.55
N ILE A 50 -55.74 26.37 25.62
CA ILE A 50 -56.63 26.37 26.78
C ILE A 50 -56.70 27.78 27.39
N ASP A 51 -55.55 28.38 27.71
CA ASP A 51 -55.50 29.68 28.38
C ASP A 51 -56.15 30.78 27.53
N ARG A 52 -55.89 30.76 26.21
CA ARG A 52 -56.49 31.71 25.25
C ARG A 52 -58.00 31.60 25.20
N HIS A 53 -58.55 30.39 25.09
CA HIS A 53 -60.00 30.18 24.95
C HIS A 53 -60.76 30.26 26.27
N VAL A 54 -60.11 30.02 27.41
CA VAL A 54 -60.71 30.24 28.74
C VAL A 54 -60.79 31.73 29.07
N THR A 55 -59.80 32.53 28.66
CA THR A 55 -59.80 33.98 28.86
C THR A 55 -60.69 34.75 27.89
N THR A 56 -60.89 34.26 26.66
CA THR A 56 -61.84 34.86 25.70
C THR A 56 -63.20 34.16 25.72
N LYS A 57 -64.14 34.67 26.53
CA LYS A 57 -65.56 34.36 26.31
C LYS A 57 -66.03 35.06 25.04
N THR A 58 -66.32 34.30 24.00
CA THR A 58 -66.95 34.82 22.77
C THR A 58 -68.28 35.50 23.13
N GLN A 59 -68.41 36.78 22.82
CA GLN A 59 -69.66 37.51 23.04
C GLN A 59 -70.75 36.97 22.10
N PRO A 60 -71.99 36.78 22.59
CA PRO A 60 -73.08 36.33 21.74
C PRO A 60 -73.36 37.38 20.65
N ILE A 61 -73.53 36.93 19.40
CA ILE A 61 -73.87 37.81 18.28
C ILE A 61 -75.28 38.37 18.53
N ASP A 62 -75.41 39.70 18.49
CA ASP A 62 -76.71 40.37 18.56
C ASP A 62 -77.37 40.43 17.18
N TRP A 63 -78.17 39.42 16.89
CA TRP A 63 -78.90 39.29 15.62
C TRP A 63 -79.92 40.41 15.37
N THR A 64 -80.44 41.04 16.44
CA THR A 64 -81.49 42.07 16.30
C THR A 64 -80.95 43.33 15.62
N LYS A 65 -79.69 43.67 15.90
CA LYS A 65 -78.98 44.74 15.21
C LYS A 65 -78.82 44.45 13.72
N TRP A 66 -78.38 43.25 13.35
CA TRP A 66 -78.11 42.90 11.95
C TRP A 66 -79.37 42.75 11.10
N GLU A 67 -80.46 42.25 11.68
CA GLU A 67 -81.78 42.19 11.05
C GLU A 67 -82.34 43.58 10.68
N SER A 68 -81.93 44.62 11.40
CA SER A 68 -82.31 46.02 11.12
C SER A 68 -81.46 46.68 10.02
N GLN A 69 -80.22 46.22 9.82
CA GLN A 69 -79.23 46.86 8.96
C GLN A 69 -79.10 46.20 7.57
N ILE A 70 -79.51 44.95 7.43
CA ILE A 70 -79.38 44.18 6.19
C ILE A 70 -80.74 44.08 5.49
N ALA A 71 -80.79 44.47 4.21
CA ALA A 71 -82.01 44.47 3.41
C ALA A 71 -82.45 43.06 2.95
N HIS A 72 -81.50 42.15 2.70
CA HIS A 72 -81.77 40.74 2.33
C HIS A 72 -81.92 39.85 3.57
N LYS A 73 -83.17 39.70 4.02
CA LYS A 73 -83.51 39.05 5.32
C LYS A 73 -83.66 37.54 5.24
N ASP A 74 -83.93 37.01 4.05
CA ASP A 74 -84.12 35.59 3.74
C ASP A 74 -82.86 34.76 4.00
N ILE A 75 -81.72 35.18 3.45
CA ILE A 75 -80.42 34.52 3.67
C ILE A 75 -79.89 34.74 5.10
N LEU A 76 -80.17 35.90 5.71
CA LEU A 76 -79.76 36.21 7.08
C LEU A 76 -80.48 35.32 8.10
N GLN A 77 -81.76 35.04 7.88
CA GLN A 77 -82.55 34.17 8.75
C GLN A 77 -82.11 32.69 8.64
N CYS A 78 -81.73 32.24 7.44
CA CYS A 78 -81.09 30.94 7.24
C CYS A 78 -79.75 30.85 7.99
N LEU A 79 -78.91 31.89 7.89
CA LEU A 79 -77.61 31.96 8.57
C LEU A 79 -77.75 31.98 10.10
N LYS A 80 -78.71 32.75 10.64
CA LYS A 80 -79.03 32.74 12.07
C LYS A 80 -79.49 31.36 12.55
N SER A 81 -80.34 30.69 11.78
CA SER A 81 -80.84 29.34 12.09
C SER A 81 -79.73 28.29 12.05
N PHE A 82 -78.80 28.40 11.10
CA PHE A 82 -77.60 27.57 11.05
C PHE A 82 -76.70 27.83 12.28
N TYR A 83 -76.44 29.09 12.62
CA TYR A 83 -75.62 29.46 13.78
C TYR A 83 -76.19 28.92 15.10
N THR A 84 -77.49 29.13 15.36
CA THR A 84 -78.12 28.66 16.61
C THR A 84 -78.19 27.14 16.69
N SER A 85 -78.45 26.45 15.57
CA SER A 85 -78.44 24.99 15.49
C SER A 85 -77.04 24.43 15.78
N GLN A 86 -76.00 25.00 15.18
CA GLN A 86 -74.61 24.60 15.45
C GLN A 86 -74.20 24.88 16.90
N MET A 87 -74.60 26.02 17.48
CA MET A 87 -74.33 26.31 18.90
C MET A 87 -75.02 25.33 19.84
N GLN A 88 -76.26 24.92 19.57
CA GLN A 88 -76.95 23.90 20.35
C GLN A 88 -76.22 22.55 20.28
N ILE A 89 -75.74 22.13 19.11
CA ILE A 89 -74.95 20.90 18.96
C ILE A 89 -73.62 21.01 19.72
N LEU A 90 -72.95 22.15 19.66
CA LEU A 90 -71.68 22.39 20.37
C LEU A 90 -71.85 22.42 21.90
N ASP A 91 -72.92 23.03 22.40
CA ASP A 91 -73.24 23.04 23.83
C ASP A 91 -73.67 21.64 24.33
N GLN A 92 -74.44 20.91 23.53
CA GLN A 92 -74.82 19.52 23.84
C GLN A 92 -73.61 18.60 23.87
N THR A 93 -72.70 18.70 22.90
CA THR A 93 -71.46 17.89 22.84
C THR A 93 -70.49 18.27 23.96
N ALA A 94 -70.28 19.56 24.25
CA ALA A 94 -69.47 20.01 25.38
C ALA A 94 -70.06 19.57 26.73
N GLY A 95 -71.39 19.63 26.88
CA GLY A 95 -72.11 19.14 28.05
C GLY A 95 -72.02 17.61 28.22
N ALA A 96 -72.11 16.86 27.11
CA ALA A 96 -71.93 15.41 27.10
C ALA A 96 -70.49 15.02 27.48
N LEU A 97 -69.48 15.70 26.95
CA LEU A 97 -68.07 15.48 27.28
C LEU A 97 -67.76 15.81 28.76
N LYS A 98 -68.37 16.85 29.33
CA LYS A 98 -68.24 17.16 30.76
C LYS A 98 -68.92 16.14 31.67
N LYS A 99 -70.08 15.60 31.26
CA LYS A 99 -70.82 14.58 32.02
C LYS A 99 -70.18 13.19 31.92
N ALA A 100 -69.57 12.87 30.78
CA ALA A 100 -68.84 11.63 30.55
C ALA A 100 -67.45 11.60 31.22
N GLY A 101 -67.25 12.33 32.32
CA GLY A 101 -65.95 12.58 32.96
C GLY A 101 -65.01 11.37 32.94
N ASN A 102 -63.76 11.61 32.53
CA ASN A 102 -62.78 10.65 32.01
C ASN A 102 -63.38 9.66 30.98
N PRO A 103 -62.99 9.74 29.70
CA PRO A 103 -63.52 8.83 28.69
C PRO A 103 -63.25 7.38 29.12
N ALA A 104 -64.27 6.52 29.03
CA ALA A 104 -64.12 5.08 29.26
C ALA A 104 -62.92 4.57 28.46
N ALA A 105 -62.11 3.69 29.07
CA ALA A 105 -60.84 3.24 28.52
C ALA A 105 -61.01 2.73 27.08
N CYS A 106 -60.64 3.57 26.11
CA CYS A 106 -60.59 3.18 24.71
C CYS A 106 -59.42 2.20 24.54
N GLU A 107 -59.67 1.06 23.90
CA GLU A 107 -58.68 -0.02 23.69
C GLU A 107 -57.38 0.51 23.04
N VAL A 108 -57.50 1.55 22.20
CA VAL A 108 -56.37 2.23 21.55
C VAL A 108 -55.51 3.01 22.56
N ALA A 109 -56.11 3.67 23.55
CA ALA A 109 -55.38 4.40 24.59
C ALA A 109 -54.70 3.44 25.60
N ALA A 110 -55.32 2.30 25.88
CA ALA A 110 -54.74 1.27 26.77
C ALA A 110 -53.39 0.74 26.26
N LYS A 111 -53.23 0.59 24.93
CA LYS A 111 -51.95 0.21 24.32
C LYS A 111 -50.85 1.27 24.54
N GLY A 112 -51.20 2.55 24.53
CA GLY A 112 -50.28 3.65 24.83
C GLY A 112 -49.86 3.70 26.31
N TRP A 113 -50.80 3.46 27.23
CA TRP A 113 -50.51 3.41 28.67
C TRP A 113 -49.60 2.24 29.05
N ALA A 114 -49.72 1.09 28.39
CA ALA A 114 -48.80 -0.04 28.59
C ALA A 114 -47.33 0.32 28.22
N LEU A 115 -47.12 1.13 27.17
CA LEU A 115 -45.77 1.62 26.81
C LEU A 115 -45.22 2.59 27.86
N TYR A 116 -46.08 3.43 28.45
CA TYR A 116 -45.70 4.31 29.55
C TYR A 116 -45.30 3.52 30.80
N ASP A 117 -46.05 2.48 31.17
CA ASP A 117 -45.73 1.62 32.31
C ASP A 117 -44.40 0.86 32.09
N ASN A 118 -44.14 0.38 30.88
CA ASN A 118 -42.85 -0.23 30.53
C ASN A 118 -41.70 0.77 30.64
N ALA A 119 -41.89 2.03 30.21
CA ALA A 119 -40.89 3.09 30.38
C ALA A 119 -40.65 3.41 31.87
N LEU A 120 -41.69 3.36 32.69
CA LEU A 120 -41.59 3.56 34.13
C LEU A 120 -40.81 2.43 34.80
N GLN A 121 -41.05 1.17 34.42
CA GLN A 121 -40.29 0.01 34.91
C GLN A 121 -38.81 0.09 34.50
N ALA A 122 -38.52 0.47 33.24
CA ALA A 122 -37.15 0.64 32.77
C ALA A 122 -36.43 1.79 33.49
N CYS A 123 -37.13 2.89 33.76
CA CYS A 123 -36.62 4.01 34.57
C CYS A 123 -36.30 3.56 36.00
N ALA A 124 -37.23 2.84 36.65
CA ALA A 124 -37.03 2.32 38.00
C ALA A 124 -35.81 1.39 38.10
N LYS A 125 -35.65 0.48 37.15
CA LYS A 125 -34.49 -0.43 37.09
C LYS A 125 -33.16 0.31 36.86
N SER A 126 -33.18 1.40 36.10
CA SER A 126 -31.99 2.23 35.86
C SER A 126 -31.63 3.06 37.09
N VAL A 127 -32.63 3.57 37.83
CA VAL A 127 -32.44 4.25 39.11
C VAL A 127 -31.91 3.29 40.17
N GLU A 128 -32.46 2.07 40.26
CA GLU A 128 -32.00 1.05 41.20
C GLU A 128 -30.51 0.74 41.00
N LYS A 129 -30.07 0.51 39.74
CA LYS A 129 -28.66 0.27 39.44
C LYS A 129 -27.75 1.46 39.71
N SER A 130 -28.23 2.68 39.47
CA SER A 130 -27.42 3.87 39.75
C SER A 130 -27.30 4.11 41.26
N GLU A 131 -28.37 3.89 42.02
CA GLU A 131 -28.35 3.89 43.49
C GLU A 131 -27.40 2.81 44.03
N GLU A 132 -27.40 1.61 43.46
CA GLU A 132 -26.46 0.54 43.82
C GLU A 132 -24.99 0.93 43.53
N LEU A 133 -24.72 1.55 42.37
CA LEU A 133 -23.38 2.04 42.03
C LEU A 133 -22.91 3.12 43.02
N LEU A 134 -23.79 4.07 43.35
CA LEU A 134 -23.51 5.11 44.34
C LEU A 134 -23.31 4.50 45.73
N ALA A 135 -24.12 3.51 46.11
CA ALA A 135 -23.96 2.79 47.37
C ALA A 135 -22.63 2.04 47.42
N ASN A 136 -22.19 1.41 46.32
CA ASN A 136 -20.88 0.78 46.21
C ASN A 136 -19.73 1.79 46.33
N GLY A 137 -19.85 2.95 45.67
CA GLY A 137 -18.89 4.05 45.85
C GLY A 137 -18.83 4.53 47.30
N ALA A 138 -19.98 4.70 47.96
CA ALA A 138 -20.05 5.08 49.37
C ALA A 138 -19.45 4.00 50.29
N ARG A 139 -19.69 2.71 50.01
CA ARG A 139 -19.04 1.60 50.71
C ARG A 139 -17.53 1.64 50.54
N ALA A 140 -17.02 1.87 49.32
CA ALA A 140 -15.59 1.96 49.06
C ALA A 140 -14.93 3.15 49.78
N LEU A 141 -15.58 4.32 49.80
CA LEU A 141 -15.11 5.48 50.57
C LEU A 141 -15.11 5.19 52.08
N TRP A 142 -16.15 4.53 52.57
CA TRP A 142 -16.22 4.14 53.97
C TRP A 142 -15.09 3.16 54.34
N VAL A 143 -14.82 2.15 53.51
CA VAL A 143 -13.68 1.23 53.69
C VAL A 143 -12.36 2.02 53.69
N SER A 144 -12.13 2.87 52.69
CA SER A 144 -10.90 3.66 52.58
C SER A 144 -10.65 4.57 53.79
N CYS A 145 -11.69 5.24 54.29
CA CYS A 145 -11.59 6.12 55.47
C CYS A 145 -11.40 5.36 56.79
N ASN A 146 -11.79 4.10 56.87
CA ASN A 146 -11.66 3.27 58.07
C ASN A 146 -10.45 2.31 58.00
N ASN A 147 -9.77 2.21 56.86
CA ASN A 147 -8.54 1.45 56.75
C ASN A 147 -7.45 2.10 57.61
N PRO A 148 -6.64 1.30 58.34
CA PRO A 148 -5.43 1.81 58.96
C PRO A 148 -4.46 2.36 57.90
N PRO A 149 -3.56 3.29 58.25
CA PRO A 149 -2.51 3.73 57.33
C PRO A 149 -1.69 2.52 56.85
N VAL A 150 -1.59 2.33 55.53
CA VAL A 150 -1.00 1.11 54.91
C VAL A 150 0.41 0.79 55.41
N TRP A 151 1.22 1.80 55.69
CA TRP A 151 2.59 1.63 56.22
C TRP A 151 2.66 1.14 57.67
N LYS A 152 1.52 1.09 58.39
CA LYS A 152 1.41 0.51 59.75
C LYS A 152 0.85 -0.91 59.74
N VAL A 153 0.32 -1.38 58.60
CA VAL A 153 -0.21 -2.73 58.44
C VAL A 153 0.96 -3.67 58.20
N ASP A 154 0.90 -4.87 58.78
CA ASP A 154 1.90 -5.90 58.49
C ASP A 154 1.83 -6.31 57.02
N THR A 155 2.98 -6.44 56.36
CA THR A 155 3.03 -6.72 54.91
C THR A 155 2.48 -8.09 54.56
N ASN A 156 2.64 -9.08 55.44
CA ASN A 156 2.13 -10.42 55.22
C ASN A 156 0.62 -10.47 55.47
N GLU A 157 0.11 -9.72 56.46
CA GLU A 157 -1.35 -9.53 56.64
C GLU A 157 -2.01 -8.85 55.44
N TRP A 158 -1.37 -7.82 54.87
CA TRP A 158 -1.85 -7.18 53.64
C TRP A 158 -1.87 -8.15 52.46
N LEU A 159 -0.77 -8.90 52.27
CA LEU A 159 -0.66 -9.86 51.18
C LEU A 159 -1.66 -11.01 51.35
N ASP A 160 -1.93 -11.50 52.57
CA ASP A 160 -2.97 -12.51 52.84
C ASP A 160 -4.38 -12.00 52.45
N SER A 161 -4.65 -10.71 52.68
CA SER A 161 -5.92 -10.08 52.31
C SER A 161 -6.10 -9.89 50.80
N ASP A 162 -5.02 -9.73 50.03
CA ASP A 162 -5.06 -9.44 48.59
C ASP A 162 -4.62 -10.64 47.74
N GLN A 163 -5.62 -11.34 47.21
CA GLN A 163 -5.41 -12.54 46.39
C GLN A 163 -4.84 -12.24 44.98
N TYR A 164 -4.95 -11.00 44.51
CA TYR A 164 -4.44 -10.62 43.18
C TYR A 164 -2.92 -10.43 43.21
N TRP A 165 -2.43 -9.66 44.18
CA TRP A 165 -1.00 -9.39 44.33
C TRP A 165 -0.22 -10.62 44.82
N GLN A 166 -0.87 -11.58 45.51
CA GLN A 166 -0.28 -12.90 45.77
C GLN A 166 0.16 -13.59 44.47
N ALA A 167 -0.73 -13.69 43.49
CA ALA A 167 -0.42 -14.31 42.20
C ALA A 167 0.68 -13.54 41.45
N PHE A 168 0.72 -12.21 41.58
CA PHE A 168 1.77 -11.39 40.97
C PHE A 168 3.14 -11.63 41.60
N VAL A 169 3.23 -11.70 42.93
CA VAL A 169 4.47 -12.03 43.64
C VAL A 169 4.90 -13.47 43.35
N GLU A 170 3.97 -14.42 43.32
CA GLU A 170 4.27 -15.80 42.93
C GLU A 170 4.85 -15.88 41.50
N LYS A 171 4.20 -15.22 40.54
CA LYS A 171 4.64 -15.15 39.13
C LYS A 171 6.10 -14.75 38.98
N HIS A 172 6.55 -13.74 39.73
CA HIS A 172 7.88 -13.17 39.55
C HIS A 172 8.93 -13.68 40.52
N HIS A 173 8.56 -14.01 41.75
CA HIS A 173 9.51 -14.32 42.82
C HIS A 173 9.43 -15.78 43.30
N PHE A 174 8.39 -16.53 42.91
CA PHE A 174 8.35 -17.98 43.11
C PHE A 174 8.78 -18.72 41.83
N TYR A 175 8.15 -18.42 40.68
CA TYR A 175 8.48 -19.11 39.42
C TYR A 175 9.83 -18.69 38.81
N SER A 176 10.39 -17.55 39.23
CA SER A 176 11.71 -17.09 38.78
C SER A 176 12.57 -16.67 39.96
N GLN A 177 13.85 -17.01 39.90
CA GLN A 177 14.86 -16.69 40.92
C GLN A 177 15.70 -15.46 40.57
N TYR A 178 15.50 -14.89 39.38
CA TYR A 178 16.33 -13.83 38.82
C TYR A 178 15.56 -12.55 38.51
N GLN A 179 14.28 -12.47 38.87
CA GLN A 179 13.52 -11.24 38.69
C GLN A 179 14.02 -10.15 39.64
N PRO A 180 14.03 -8.89 39.19
CA PRO A 180 14.40 -7.77 40.04
C PRO A 180 13.40 -7.62 41.20
N GLY A 181 13.90 -7.21 42.37
CA GLY A 181 13.07 -6.87 43.54
C GLY A 181 12.42 -5.49 43.44
N VAL A 182 11.87 -5.15 42.26
CA VAL A 182 11.15 -3.90 42.00
C VAL A 182 9.66 -4.10 42.18
N ALA A 183 8.92 -3.01 42.39
CA ALA A 183 7.48 -3.05 42.63
C ALA A 183 6.68 -3.58 41.42
N ASP A 184 7.12 -3.27 40.19
CA ASP A 184 6.48 -3.73 38.96
C ASP A 184 7.53 -4.28 37.98
N PRO A 185 7.82 -5.59 38.02
CA PRO A 185 8.73 -6.22 37.06
C PRO A 185 8.17 -6.31 35.62
N GLU A 186 6.88 -6.00 35.41
CA GLU A 186 6.22 -6.05 34.10
C GLU A 186 6.12 -4.67 33.44
N ALA A 187 6.63 -3.63 34.10
CA ALA A 187 6.68 -2.30 33.53
C ALA A 187 7.56 -2.26 32.27
N THR A 188 7.21 -1.34 31.35
CA THR A 188 7.84 -1.26 30.02
C THR A 188 9.33 -0.96 30.10
N GLN A 189 9.78 -0.26 31.14
CA GLN A 189 11.19 0.08 31.35
C GLN A 189 12.02 -1.19 31.60
N GLU A 190 11.51 -2.09 32.44
CA GLU A 190 12.13 -3.35 32.82
C GLU A 190 12.15 -4.33 31.65
N VAL A 191 11.06 -4.39 30.88
CA VAL A 191 10.97 -5.24 29.67
C VAL A 191 11.99 -4.81 28.62
N GLU A 192 12.07 -3.51 28.31
CA GLU A 192 13.04 -3.02 27.32
C GLU A 192 14.48 -3.12 27.84
N ALA A 193 14.72 -2.87 29.12
CA ALA A 193 16.04 -3.08 29.74
C ALA A 193 16.48 -4.55 29.62
N PHE A 194 15.56 -5.50 29.86
CA PHE A 194 15.84 -6.92 29.69
C PHE A 194 16.11 -7.29 28.23
N LYS A 195 15.32 -6.78 27.27
CA LYS A 195 15.57 -6.99 25.83
C LYS A 195 16.94 -6.47 25.41
N HIS A 196 17.30 -5.26 25.82
CA HIS A 196 18.62 -4.69 25.53
C HIS A 196 19.74 -5.51 26.17
N SER A 197 19.59 -5.93 27.42
CA SER A 197 20.55 -6.80 28.09
C SER A 197 20.70 -8.14 27.36
N TRP A 198 19.59 -8.71 26.89
CA TRP A 198 19.58 -9.95 26.12
C TRP A 198 20.36 -9.80 24.81
N HIS A 199 20.06 -8.77 24.02
CA HIS A 199 20.77 -8.50 22.77
C HIS A 199 22.27 -8.27 23.02
N SER A 200 22.63 -7.45 24.02
CA SER A 200 24.03 -7.18 24.35
C SER A 200 24.79 -8.45 24.76
N ARG A 201 24.16 -9.33 25.54
CA ARG A 201 24.77 -10.61 25.95
C ARG A 201 24.92 -11.57 24.78
N MET A 202 23.92 -11.66 23.91
CA MET A 202 23.97 -12.53 22.72
C MET A 202 25.04 -12.05 21.74
N SER A 203 25.08 -10.74 21.45
CA SER A 203 26.11 -10.14 20.60
C SER A 203 27.50 -10.32 21.19
N LYS A 204 27.71 -9.97 22.47
CA LYS A 204 29.01 -10.14 23.12
C LYS A 204 29.53 -11.59 23.07
N PHE A 205 28.62 -12.56 23.11
CA PHE A 205 28.99 -13.97 23.06
C PHE A 205 29.30 -14.46 21.64
N ASN A 206 28.46 -14.12 20.66
CA ASN A 206 28.50 -14.69 19.31
C ASN A 206 29.30 -13.84 18.30
N ASP A 207 29.29 -12.51 18.44
CA ASP A 207 29.85 -11.62 17.44
C ASP A 207 31.37 -11.81 17.32
N ARG A 208 31.85 -11.76 16.07
CA ARG A 208 33.27 -11.65 15.77
C ARG A 208 33.80 -10.28 16.20
N SER A 209 34.65 -10.27 17.21
CA SER A 209 35.20 -9.06 17.84
C SER A 209 36.66 -9.28 18.25
N ASP A 210 37.37 -8.22 18.65
CA ASP A 210 38.72 -8.27 19.23
C ASP A 210 38.77 -9.04 20.56
N THR A 211 37.61 -9.22 21.21
CA THR A 211 37.44 -10.01 22.44
C THR A 211 36.45 -11.15 22.25
N PRO A 212 36.74 -12.11 21.35
CA PRO A 212 35.76 -13.13 20.99
C PRO A 212 35.55 -14.12 22.14
N MET A 213 34.28 -14.46 22.40
CA MET A 213 33.94 -15.53 23.33
C MET A 213 33.71 -16.85 22.58
N LEU A 214 32.77 -16.89 21.63
CA LEU A 214 32.45 -18.10 20.86
C LEU A 214 33.25 -18.20 19.56
N TYR A 215 33.64 -17.08 18.95
CA TYR A 215 34.39 -17.06 17.69
C TYR A 215 35.85 -17.47 17.91
N ALA A 216 36.09 -18.78 18.09
CA ALA A 216 37.39 -19.40 18.29
C ALA A 216 37.48 -20.71 17.51
N TYR A 217 38.68 -21.05 17.02
CA TYR A 217 38.94 -22.26 16.22
C TYR A 217 38.12 -22.34 14.91
N MET A 218 38.00 -21.21 14.22
CA MET A 218 37.19 -21.09 13.01
C MET A 218 38.03 -21.35 11.74
N ASP A 219 38.07 -22.62 11.31
CA ASP A 219 38.66 -23.02 10.01
C ASP A 219 37.60 -23.06 8.89
N GLU A 220 36.40 -23.56 9.19
CA GLU A 220 35.24 -23.59 8.29
C GLU A 220 34.18 -22.63 8.85
N LEU A 221 33.94 -21.54 8.13
CA LEU A 221 33.04 -20.48 8.58
C LEU A 221 31.57 -20.81 8.31
N PRO A 222 30.64 -20.48 9.23
CA PRO A 222 29.21 -20.51 8.94
C PRO A 222 28.85 -19.41 7.93
N SER A 223 27.72 -19.58 7.26
CA SER A 223 27.32 -18.74 6.13
C SER A 223 27.31 -17.24 6.41
N TRP A 224 26.80 -16.82 7.57
CA TRP A 224 26.72 -15.39 7.89
C TRP A 224 28.11 -14.75 7.99
N GLU A 225 29.04 -15.38 8.73
CA GLU A 225 30.42 -14.90 8.88
C GLU A 225 31.19 -15.01 7.56
N TYR A 226 30.99 -16.08 6.81
CA TYR A 226 31.61 -16.26 5.50
C TYR A 226 31.24 -15.12 4.54
N TYR A 227 29.95 -14.78 4.43
CA TYR A 227 29.50 -13.71 3.55
C TYR A 227 29.79 -12.31 4.09
N ASP A 228 29.84 -12.12 5.41
CA ASP A 228 30.27 -10.85 5.99
C ASP A 228 31.75 -10.56 5.70
N LEU A 229 32.62 -11.57 5.80
CA LEU A 229 34.04 -11.46 5.49
C LEU A 229 34.33 -11.43 3.98
N HIS A 230 33.58 -12.19 3.17
CA HIS A 230 33.83 -12.39 1.75
C HIS A 230 32.70 -11.84 0.88
N ARG A 231 32.61 -10.51 0.80
CA ARG A 231 31.56 -9.79 0.03
C ARG A 231 31.53 -10.16 -1.46
N SER A 232 32.68 -10.46 -2.06
CA SER A 232 32.74 -10.94 -3.45
C SER A 232 31.98 -12.26 -3.64
N ALA A 233 32.18 -13.22 -2.73
CA ALA A 233 31.48 -14.51 -2.80
C ALA A 233 29.97 -14.34 -2.58
N PHE A 234 29.56 -13.45 -1.68
CA PHE A 234 28.14 -13.13 -1.48
C PHE A 234 27.47 -12.65 -2.78
N LEU A 235 28.09 -11.69 -3.47
CA LEU A 235 27.55 -11.15 -4.72
C LEU A 235 27.45 -12.22 -5.82
N GLU A 236 28.48 -13.03 -5.99
CA GLU A 236 28.50 -14.11 -6.98
C GLU A 236 27.48 -15.21 -6.67
N HIS A 237 27.39 -15.64 -5.40
CA HIS A 237 26.43 -16.67 -4.99
C HIS A 237 24.99 -16.17 -5.09
N MET A 238 24.74 -14.91 -4.72
CA MET A 238 23.42 -14.29 -4.83
C MET A 238 22.99 -14.15 -6.29
N THR A 239 23.84 -13.57 -7.16
CA THR A 239 23.52 -13.41 -8.58
C THR A 239 23.31 -14.76 -9.26
N TYR A 240 24.16 -15.75 -8.97
CA TYR A 240 23.96 -17.12 -9.46
C TYR A 240 22.62 -17.68 -8.99
N TYR A 241 22.27 -17.56 -7.71
CA TYR A 241 21.00 -18.03 -7.16
C TYR A 241 19.79 -17.38 -7.86
N LEU A 242 19.76 -16.05 -7.99
CA LEU A 242 18.67 -15.31 -8.63
C LEU A 242 18.51 -15.69 -10.11
N VAL A 243 19.62 -15.87 -10.83
CA VAL A 243 19.59 -16.25 -12.25
C VAL A 243 19.29 -17.74 -12.40
N ARG A 244 19.82 -18.62 -11.57
CA ARG A 244 19.60 -20.06 -11.67
C ARG A 244 18.18 -20.48 -11.32
N THR A 245 17.56 -19.84 -10.34
CA THR A 245 16.25 -20.29 -9.80
C THR A 245 15.10 -19.35 -10.15
N GLY A 246 15.40 -18.11 -10.51
CA GLY A 246 14.39 -17.10 -10.80
C GLY A 246 13.63 -16.57 -9.58
N GLY A 247 14.13 -16.83 -8.36
CA GLY A 247 13.51 -16.45 -7.09
C GLY A 247 13.86 -15.06 -6.56
N ASP A 248 13.49 -14.83 -5.31
CA ASP A 248 13.67 -13.60 -4.54
C ASP A 248 14.83 -13.79 -3.52
N PHE A 249 15.54 -12.71 -3.19
CA PHE A 249 16.64 -12.69 -2.23
C PHE A 249 16.24 -13.18 -0.83
N ARG A 250 14.95 -13.05 -0.46
CA ARG A 250 14.40 -13.56 0.82
C ARG A 250 14.52 -15.07 0.99
N PHE A 251 14.67 -15.81 -0.11
CA PHE A 251 14.84 -17.27 -0.13
C PHE A 251 16.28 -17.68 -0.46
N PHE A 252 17.24 -16.77 -0.34
CA PHE A 252 18.64 -17.08 -0.51
C PHE A 252 19.04 -18.24 0.41
N PRO A 253 19.56 -19.36 -0.13
CA PRO A 253 19.86 -20.52 0.68
C PRO A 253 21.01 -20.21 1.63
N GLU A 254 20.89 -20.68 2.87
CA GLU A 254 21.94 -20.50 3.87
C GLU A 254 23.27 -21.09 3.37
N MET A 255 23.26 -22.31 2.84
CA MET A 255 24.42 -22.93 2.21
C MET A 255 24.12 -23.26 0.74
N PRO A 256 24.88 -22.72 -0.23
CA PRO A 256 24.73 -23.08 -1.63
C PRO A 256 25.08 -24.55 -1.88
N PRO A 257 24.38 -25.24 -2.78
CA PRO A 257 24.77 -26.57 -3.23
C PRO A 257 26.16 -26.58 -3.88
N TRP A 258 26.95 -27.62 -3.65
CA TRP A 258 28.30 -27.76 -4.23
C TRP A 258 28.30 -27.74 -5.76
N GLN A 259 27.20 -28.18 -6.40
CA GLN A 259 27.03 -28.14 -7.85
C GLN A 259 27.02 -26.69 -8.36
N TRP A 260 26.43 -25.78 -7.59
CA TRP A 260 26.41 -24.35 -7.92
C TRP A 260 27.81 -23.78 -7.77
N LEU A 261 28.49 -24.08 -6.67
CA LEU A 261 29.87 -23.64 -6.43
C LEU A 261 30.81 -24.10 -7.55
N ALA A 262 30.77 -25.39 -7.93
CA ALA A 262 31.57 -25.92 -9.03
C ALA A 262 31.25 -25.25 -10.37
N HIS A 263 29.97 -24.96 -10.64
CA HIS A 263 29.59 -24.24 -11.85
C HIS A 263 30.11 -22.79 -11.81
N ILE A 264 30.00 -22.08 -10.69
CA ILE A 264 30.55 -20.73 -10.51
C ILE A 264 32.06 -20.71 -10.81
N GLU A 265 32.82 -21.68 -10.30
CA GLU A 265 34.27 -21.77 -10.60
C GLU A 265 34.56 -21.98 -12.09
N ASN A 266 33.77 -22.82 -12.78
CA ASN A 266 33.91 -23.01 -14.23
C ASN A 266 33.62 -21.73 -15.02
N LEU A 267 32.59 -20.97 -14.61
CA LEU A 267 32.25 -19.69 -15.21
C LEU A 267 33.32 -18.62 -14.94
N ARG A 268 33.86 -18.60 -13.71
CA ARG A 268 34.99 -17.74 -13.34
C ARG A 268 36.21 -18.04 -14.20
N TYR A 269 36.55 -19.33 -14.36
CA TYR A 269 37.65 -19.76 -15.24
C TYR A 269 37.44 -19.28 -16.69
N LYS A 270 36.23 -19.44 -17.24
CA LYS A 270 35.88 -18.99 -18.59
C LYS A 270 36.07 -17.48 -18.77
N LEU A 271 35.56 -16.68 -17.83
CA LEU A 271 35.67 -15.22 -17.88
C LEU A 271 37.11 -14.74 -17.71
N LEU A 272 37.84 -15.28 -16.73
CA LEU A 272 39.24 -14.92 -16.49
C LEU A 272 40.14 -15.33 -17.65
N SER A 273 39.91 -16.48 -18.30
CA SER A 273 40.68 -16.90 -19.47
C SER A 273 40.59 -15.88 -20.61
N VAL A 274 39.38 -15.36 -20.88
CA VAL A 274 39.16 -14.34 -21.92
C VAL A 274 39.80 -13.02 -21.53
N ALA A 275 39.50 -12.52 -20.33
CA ALA A 275 39.99 -11.23 -19.86
C ALA A 275 41.52 -11.21 -19.75
N GLN A 276 42.12 -12.31 -19.26
CA GLN A 276 43.57 -12.41 -19.10
C GLN A 276 44.31 -12.50 -20.43
N SER A 277 43.82 -13.30 -21.37
CA SER A 277 44.40 -13.36 -22.72
C SER A 277 44.35 -12.01 -23.42
N ARG A 278 43.23 -11.29 -23.28
CA ARG A 278 43.05 -9.96 -23.85
C ARG A 278 43.97 -8.93 -23.20
N ARG A 279 44.05 -8.94 -21.87
CA ARG A 279 44.98 -8.09 -21.11
C ARG A 279 46.41 -8.32 -21.57
N ALA A 280 46.87 -9.58 -21.60
CA ALA A 280 48.22 -9.92 -22.00
C ALA A 280 48.55 -9.39 -23.40
N HIS A 281 47.67 -9.61 -24.37
CA HIS A 281 47.90 -9.11 -25.73
C HIS A 281 48.04 -7.58 -25.79
N LEU A 282 47.12 -6.84 -25.16
CA LEU A 282 47.12 -5.38 -25.22
C LEU A 282 48.26 -4.78 -24.39
N GLN A 283 48.48 -5.30 -23.18
CA GLN A 283 49.53 -4.84 -22.27
C GLN A 283 50.93 -5.03 -22.87
N LEU A 284 51.19 -6.22 -23.45
CA LEU A 284 52.48 -6.52 -24.07
C LEU A 284 52.70 -5.73 -25.36
N THR A 285 51.64 -5.49 -26.14
CA THR A 285 51.73 -4.66 -27.36
C THR A 285 52.00 -3.20 -27.04
N ASN A 286 51.36 -2.66 -25.99
CA ASN A 286 51.52 -1.26 -25.57
C ASN A 286 52.75 -1.04 -24.67
N LEU A 287 53.43 -2.12 -24.25
CA LEU A 287 54.52 -2.09 -23.26
C LEU A 287 54.11 -1.43 -21.94
N GLU A 288 52.85 -1.63 -21.53
CA GLU A 288 52.29 -1.10 -20.30
C GLU A 288 52.81 -1.91 -19.09
N ARG A 289 53.31 -1.21 -18.07
CA ARG A 289 53.79 -1.87 -16.83
C ARG A 289 52.69 -2.69 -16.17
N GLU A 290 51.50 -2.11 -16.06
CA GLU A 290 50.31 -2.74 -15.49
C GLU A 290 49.08 -2.33 -16.30
N ARG A 291 48.15 -3.27 -16.47
CA ARG A 291 46.87 -3.03 -17.13
C ARG A 291 45.77 -3.73 -16.35
N ALA A 292 44.64 -3.04 -16.15
CA ALA A 292 43.45 -3.62 -15.56
C ALA A 292 42.85 -4.71 -16.48
N LEU A 293 42.07 -5.62 -15.90
CA LEU A 293 41.15 -6.46 -16.69
C LEU A 293 39.92 -5.62 -17.05
N ASP A 294 39.12 -6.06 -18.02
CA ASP A 294 37.98 -5.25 -18.49
C ASP A 294 36.95 -4.96 -17.38
N PHE A 295 36.75 -5.89 -16.43
CA PHE A 295 35.79 -5.75 -15.32
C PHE A 295 36.44 -5.63 -13.94
N LEU A 296 37.74 -5.87 -13.82
CA LEU A 296 38.44 -5.88 -12.53
C LEU A 296 39.57 -4.85 -12.55
N PRO A 297 39.68 -4.00 -11.51
CA PRO A 297 40.78 -3.06 -11.39
C PRO A 297 42.12 -3.81 -11.21
N VAL A 298 43.22 -3.08 -11.31
CA VAL A 298 44.57 -3.64 -11.04
C VAL A 298 44.67 -4.12 -9.59
N ASP A 299 44.14 -3.33 -8.65
CA ASP A 299 44.05 -3.67 -7.23
C ASP A 299 42.61 -4.04 -6.86
N VAL A 300 42.30 -5.33 -6.97
CA VAL A 300 40.96 -5.87 -6.68
C VAL A 300 40.66 -5.85 -5.19
N GLU A 301 41.66 -6.02 -4.33
CA GLU A 301 41.47 -6.13 -2.88
C GLU A 301 41.01 -4.80 -2.28
N HIS A 302 41.57 -3.67 -2.71
CA HIS A 302 41.22 -2.35 -2.16
C HIS A 302 40.10 -1.64 -2.93
N HIS A 303 39.97 -1.91 -4.23
CA HIS A 303 39.07 -1.13 -5.11
C HIS A 303 38.04 -1.97 -5.86
N GLY A 304 38.06 -3.31 -5.74
CA GLY A 304 37.17 -4.19 -6.50
C GLY A 304 35.68 -3.92 -6.25
N GLU A 305 35.32 -3.63 -5.00
CA GLU A 305 33.91 -3.38 -4.62
C GLU A 305 33.35 -2.12 -5.28
N GLU A 306 34.08 -0.99 -5.22
CA GLU A 306 33.64 0.27 -5.83
C GLU A 306 33.50 0.16 -7.35
N TYR A 307 34.43 -0.54 -8.01
CA TYR A 307 34.40 -0.76 -9.45
C TYR A 307 33.17 -1.59 -9.87
N THR A 308 32.92 -2.67 -9.13
CA THR A 308 31.76 -3.55 -9.37
C THR A 308 30.45 -2.81 -9.12
N GLN A 309 30.37 -2.05 -8.03
CA GLN A 309 29.20 -1.25 -7.69
C GLN A 309 28.87 -0.22 -8.79
N LYS A 310 29.87 0.54 -9.27
CA LYS A 310 29.68 1.50 -10.36
C LYS A 310 29.25 0.82 -11.66
N PHE A 311 29.80 -0.35 -11.97
CA PHE A 311 29.41 -1.14 -13.13
C PHE A 311 27.94 -1.55 -13.07
N LEU A 312 27.50 -2.17 -11.96
CA LEU A 312 26.13 -2.63 -11.77
C LEU A 312 25.13 -1.47 -11.75
N GLN A 313 25.47 -0.34 -11.09
CA GLN A 313 24.66 0.87 -11.09
C GLN A 313 24.49 1.43 -12.51
N THR A 314 25.58 1.56 -13.25
CA THR A 314 25.49 2.09 -14.63
C THR A 314 24.69 1.14 -15.53
N GLU A 315 24.85 -0.17 -15.37
CA GLU A 315 24.13 -1.16 -16.16
C GLU A 315 22.63 -1.14 -15.83
N THR A 316 22.23 -1.15 -14.56
CA THR A 316 20.80 -1.09 -14.20
C THR A 316 20.14 0.21 -14.68
N GLU A 317 20.83 1.34 -14.62
CA GLU A 317 20.29 2.62 -15.12
C GLU A 317 20.14 2.60 -16.64
N MET A 318 21.11 2.03 -17.36
CA MET A 318 21.03 1.87 -18.82
C MET A 318 19.84 1.00 -19.22
N PHE A 319 19.63 -0.13 -18.55
CA PHE A 319 18.49 -1.01 -18.82
C PHE A 319 17.16 -0.35 -18.44
N GLN A 320 17.09 0.43 -17.35
CA GLN A 320 15.89 1.17 -16.97
C GLN A 320 15.55 2.26 -17.98
N ALA A 321 16.55 3.01 -18.46
CA ALA A 321 16.37 4.02 -19.48
C ALA A 321 15.94 3.41 -20.83
N CYS A 322 16.44 2.22 -21.16
CA CYS A 322 16.02 1.46 -22.34
C CYS A 322 14.58 0.96 -22.21
N ALA A 323 14.19 0.42 -21.05
CA ALA A 323 12.83 0.01 -20.75
C ALA A 323 11.86 1.20 -20.88
N ALA A 324 12.18 2.34 -20.27
CA ALA A 324 11.38 3.56 -20.37
C ALA A 324 11.21 4.03 -21.82
N ARG A 325 12.29 4.03 -22.61
CA ARG A 325 12.26 4.38 -24.04
C ARG A 325 11.33 3.45 -24.82
N LEU A 326 11.39 2.15 -24.56
CA LEU A 326 10.54 1.16 -25.23
C LEU A 326 9.08 1.25 -24.76
N MET A 327 8.82 1.51 -23.47
CA MET A 327 7.48 1.69 -22.93
C MET A 327 6.76 2.88 -23.57
N GLY A 328 7.48 3.97 -23.86
CA GLY A 328 6.92 5.16 -24.53
C GLY A 328 6.26 4.88 -25.89
N ASN A 329 6.66 3.80 -26.58
CA ASN A 329 6.08 3.37 -27.85
C ASN A 329 5.47 1.94 -27.77
N TYR A 330 5.17 1.45 -26.56
CA TYR A 330 4.64 0.11 -26.32
C TYR A 330 5.47 -1.06 -26.88
N MET A 331 6.79 -0.91 -26.94
CA MET A 331 7.73 -1.90 -27.48
C MET A 331 8.48 -2.69 -26.40
N PHE A 332 8.20 -2.50 -25.11
CA PHE A 332 9.02 -3.06 -24.02
C PHE A 332 8.88 -4.57 -23.87
N LEU A 333 7.66 -5.07 -23.67
CA LEU A 333 7.36 -6.51 -23.49
C LEU A 333 6.00 -6.83 -24.11
N CYS A 334 5.92 -6.77 -25.44
CA CYS A 334 4.67 -6.91 -26.19
C CYS A 334 4.46 -8.30 -26.83
N ASP A 335 5.07 -9.36 -26.31
CA ASP A 335 4.91 -10.73 -26.83
C ASP A 335 3.45 -11.22 -26.74
N PRO A 336 2.93 -11.93 -27.77
CA PRO A 336 3.63 -12.52 -28.92
C PRO A 336 3.84 -11.56 -30.11
N PHE A 337 3.55 -10.27 -29.96
CA PHE A 337 3.84 -9.29 -30.99
C PHE A 337 5.32 -8.91 -31.02
N ILE A 338 5.83 -8.64 -32.21
CA ILE A 338 7.22 -8.22 -32.43
C ILE A 338 7.19 -6.77 -32.96
N PRO A 339 7.77 -5.80 -32.26
CA PRO A 339 7.78 -4.42 -32.71
C PRO A 339 8.77 -4.20 -33.85
N VAL A 340 8.38 -3.38 -34.83
CA VAL A 340 9.14 -3.12 -36.06
C VAL A 340 9.12 -1.62 -36.36
N GLN A 341 10.32 -1.05 -36.57
CA GLN A 341 10.51 0.37 -36.91
C GLN A 341 11.19 0.60 -38.26
N SER A 342 11.55 -0.46 -39.00
CA SER A 342 12.15 -0.34 -40.33
C SER A 342 11.72 -1.48 -41.25
N VAL A 343 11.90 -1.29 -42.56
CA VAL A 343 11.52 -2.29 -43.57
C VAL A 343 12.44 -3.52 -43.47
N GLU A 344 13.73 -3.31 -43.17
CA GLU A 344 14.71 -4.38 -43.00
C GLU A 344 14.36 -5.26 -41.81
N ALA A 345 13.95 -4.65 -40.69
CA ALA A 345 13.48 -5.38 -39.52
C ALA A 345 12.21 -6.17 -39.83
N LEU A 346 11.26 -5.59 -40.59
CA LEU A 346 10.05 -6.29 -41.03
C LEU A 346 10.38 -7.56 -41.84
N GLU A 347 11.35 -7.45 -42.75
CA GLU A 347 11.76 -8.57 -43.58
C GLU A 347 12.47 -9.67 -42.78
N GLU A 348 13.29 -9.32 -41.80
CA GLU A 348 13.92 -10.30 -40.92
C GLU A 348 12.91 -11.02 -40.03
N VAL A 349 11.98 -10.31 -39.38
CA VAL A 349 10.96 -10.97 -38.53
C VAL A 349 9.99 -11.81 -39.36
N ALA A 350 9.66 -11.38 -40.59
CA ALA A 350 8.85 -12.15 -41.51
C ALA A 350 9.56 -13.43 -41.97
N LYS A 351 10.88 -13.41 -42.17
CA LYS A 351 11.68 -14.61 -42.50
C LYS A 351 11.60 -15.64 -41.37
N VAL A 352 11.71 -15.20 -40.11
CA VAL A 352 11.62 -16.10 -38.94
C VAL A 352 10.25 -16.79 -38.88
N ALA A 353 9.18 -16.07 -39.24
CA ALA A 353 7.83 -16.63 -39.31
C ALA A 353 7.52 -17.38 -40.62
N GLY A 354 8.51 -17.62 -41.49
CA GLY A 354 8.31 -18.32 -42.78
C GLY A 354 7.44 -17.55 -43.78
N GLY A 355 7.37 -16.22 -43.64
CA GLY A 355 6.58 -15.32 -44.48
C GLY A 355 5.09 -15.25 -44.12
N LYS A 356 4.66 -15.88 -43.02
CA LYS A 356 3.27 -15.90 -42.54
C LYS A 356 3.10 -15.06 -41.28
N GLY A 357 1.94 -14.41 -41.15
CA GLY A 357 1.59 -13.57 -40.00
C GLY A 357 0.85 -12.29 -40.43
N SER A 358 0.35 -11.56 -39.43
CA SER A 358 -0.39 -10.31 -39.61
C SER A 358 0.37 -9.13 -39.03
N LEU A 359 0.18 -7.93 -39.59
CA LEU A 359 0.81 -6.70 -39.11
C LEU A 359 -0.26 -5.79 -38.50
N PHE A 360 0.03 -5.20 -37.36
CA PHE A 360 -0.88 -4.35 -36.60
C PHE A 360 -0.32 -2.95 -36.39
N SER A 361 -1.20 -1.98 -36.33
CA SER A 361 -0.93 -0.58 -35.99
C SER A 361 -1.82 -0.14 -34.82
N LEU A 362 -1.25 0.67 -33.92
CA LEU A 362 -1.93 1.19 -32.72
C LEU A 362 -2.39 2.65 -32.86
N GLY A 363 -2.20 3.27 -34.03
CA GLY A 363 -2.47 4.68 -34.28
C GLY A 363 -1.20 5.50 -34.53
N ASP A 364 -1.37 6.79 -34.80
CA ASP A 364 -0.29 7.71 -35.18
C ASP A 364 0.60 8.14 -34.00
N ASP A 365 0.14 7.92 -32.77
CA ASP A 365 0.87 8.20 -31.52
C ASP A 365 1.93 7.14 -31.21
N VAL A 366 1.83 5.95 -31.80
CA VAL A 366 2.80 4.86 -31.60
C VAL A 366 3.77 4.81 -32.78
N ASN A 367 5.05 5.08 -32.51
CA ASN A 367 6.09 5.15 -33.54
C ASN A 367 6.71 3.77 -33.87
N ALA A 368 5.85 2.75 -34.04
CA ALA A 368 6.21 1.39 -34.42
C ALA A 368 5.00 0.63 -34.97
N LEU A 369 5.25 -0.42 -35.77
CA LEU A 369 4.24 -1.42 -36.14
C LEU A 369 4.52 -2.74 -35.44
N PHE A 370 3.51 -3.58 -35.27
CA PHE A 370 3.61 -4.83 -34.51
C PHE A 370 3.29 -6.03 -35.38
N PHE A 371 4.27 -6.90 -35.58
CA PHE A 371 4.09 -8.14 -36.35
C PHE A 371 3.66 -9.28 -35.42
N LEU A 372 2.59 -9.99 -35.79
CA LEU A 372 2.07 -11.14 -35.06
C LEU A 372 2.32 -12.42 -35.89
N PRO A 373 3.24 -13.29 -35.45
CA PRO A 373 3.46 -14.59 -36.09
C PRO A 373 2.26 -15.54 -35.93
N ASP A 374 2.22 -16.57 -36.78
CA ASP A 374 1.30 -17.71 -36.63
C ASP A 374 1.50 -18.39 -35.26
N GLN A 375 0.42 -18.97 -34.71
CA GLN A 375 0.40 -19.49 -33.34
C GLN A 375 1.51 -20.53 -33.05
N GLU A 376 1.85 -21.36 -34.03
CA GLU A 376 2.91 -22.38 -33.92
C GLU A 376 4.33 -21.79 -33.81
N LYS A 377 4.50 -20.50 -34.11
CA LYS A 377 5.79 -19.78 -34.11
C LYS A 377 5.86 -18.69 -33.03
N ARG A 378 4.96 -18.72 -32.05
CA ARG A 378 4.93 -17.76 -30.92
C ARG A 378 5.76 -18.21 -29.71
N GLU A 379 6.58 -19.24 -29.88
CA GLU A 379 7.45 -19.73 -28.80
C GLU A 379 8.61 -18.76 -28.54
N VAL A 380 8.98 -18.62 -27.28
CA VAL A 380 10.13 -17.80 -26.87
C VAL A 380 11.42 -18.57 -27.15
N ALA A 381 12.35 -17.92 -27.86
CA ALA A 381 13.66 -18.52 -28.17
C ALA A 381 14.48 -18.81 -26.90
N ARG A 382 15.44 -19.73 -27.02
CA ARG A 382 16.38 -20.04 -25.92
C ARG A 382 17.36 -18.87 -25.71
N PRO A 383 17.78 -18.57 -24.45
CA PRO A 383 18.65 -17.44 -24.18
C PRO A 383 20.01 -17.53 -24.92
N THR A 384 20.56 -18.72 -25.16
CA THR A 384 21.80 -18.83 -25.96
C THR A 384 21.59 -18.44 -27.41
N GLU A 385 20.45 -18.78 -28.00
CA GLU A 385 20.09 -18.41 -29.37
C GLU A 385 19.84 -16.90 -29.50
N ALA A 386 19.22 -16.29 -28.48
CA ALA A 386 19.02 -14.85 -28.41
C ALA A 386 20.34 -14.09 -28.37
N VAL A 387 21.30 -14.52 -27.53
CA VAL A 387 22.65 -13.93 -27.48
C VAL A 387 23.37 -14.11 -28.81
N GLN A 388 23.32 -15.30 -29.41
CA GLN A 388 23.96 -15.56 -30.70
C GLN A 388 23.39 -14.68 -31.82
N THR A 389 22.06 -14.51 -31.85
CA THR A 389 21.37 -13.66 -32.82
C THR A 389 21.78 -12.19 -32.67
N LEU A 390 21.84 -11.70 -31.43
CA LEU A 390 22.32 -10.35 -31.12
C LEU A 390 23.78 -10.14 -31.56
N MET A 391 24.67 -11.05 -31.19
CA MET A 391 26.09 -10.94 -31.54
C MET A 391 26.30 -10.99 -33.06
N ASN A 392 25.58 -11.85 -33.77
CA ASN A 392 25.64 -11.94 -35.23
C ASN A 392 25.16 -10.65 -35.90
N HIS A 393 24.08 -10.04 -35.41
CA HIS A 393 23.59 -8.76 -35.92
C HIS A 393 24.58 -7.61 -35.65
N LEU A 394 25.16 -7.55 -34.45
CA LEU A 394 26.16 -6.54 -34.11
C LEU A 394 27.45 -6.69 -34.92
N LYS A 395 27.85 -7.93 -35.22
CA LYS A 395 28.99 -8.20 -36.11
C LYS A 395 28.70 -7.80 -37.56
N LYS A 396 27.49 -8.06 -38.06
CA LYS A 396 27.06 -7.63 -39.41
C LYS A 396 26.98 -6.11 -39.56
N THR A 397 26.74 -5.39 -38.46
CA THR A 397 26.65 -3.92 -38.44
C THR A 397 27.95 -3.25 -37.95
N ASP A 398 29.06 -3.98 -37.88
CA ASP A 398 30.39 -3.52 -37.44
C ASP A 398 30.39 -2.81 -36.06
N ARG A 399 29.52 -3.25 -35.15
CA ARG A 399 29.36 -2.71 -33.79
C ARG A 399 29.50 -3.81 -32.74
N SER A 400 30.52 -4.65 -32.86
CA SER A 400 30.76 -5.77 -31.93
C SER A 400 31.06 -5.29 -30.51
N PHE A 401 30.52 -5.98 -29.51
CA PHE A 401 30.86 -5.74 -28.11
C PHE A 401 32.31 -6.13 -27.78
N ASN A 402 32.77 -5.65 -26.61
CA ASN A 402 34.02 -6.13 -26.01
C ASN A 402 33.91 -7.65 -25.74
N PRO A 403 34.94 -8.46 -26.10
CA PRO A 403 34.97 -9.89 -25.82
C PRO A 403 34.57 -10.29 -24.38
N SER A 404 34.98 -9.50 -23.39
CA SER A 404 34.66 -9.78 -21.99
C SER A 404 33.16 -9.61 -21.71
N TYR A 405 32.51 -8.60 -22.30
CA TYR A 405 31.06 -8.41 -22.19
C TYR A 405 30.28 -9.49 -22.98
N THR A 406 30.78 -9.91 -24.12
CA THR A 406 30.23 -11.08 -24.85
C THR A 406 30.31 -12.35 -24.01
N ALA A 407 31.42 -12.59 -23.31
CA ALA A 407 31.56 -13.72 -22.40
C ALA A 407 30.58 -13.63 -21.22
N LEU A 408 30.38 -12.43 -20.65
CA LEU A 408 29.40 -12.20 -19.58
C LEU A 408 27.97 -12.53 -20.02
N LEU A 409 27.55 -12.06 -21.21
CA LEU A 409 26.23 -12.40 -21.77
C LEU A 409 26.10 -13.91 -22.05
N GLY A 410 27.17 -14.55 -22.53
CA GLY A 410 27.20 -16.00 -22.75
C GLY A 410 27.04 -16.80 -21.44
N ILE A 411 27.72 -16.37 -20.37
CA ILE A 411 27.59 -16.94 -19.03
C ILE A 411 26.16 -16.74 -18.51
N HIS A 412 25.59 -15.55 -18.66
CA HIS A 412 24.22 -15.28 -18.22
C HIS A 412 23.21 -16.18 -18.95
N ALA A 413 23.37 -16.34 -20.26
CA ALA A 413 22.53 -17.26 -21.04
C ALA A 413 22.68 -18.71 -20.56
N GLU A 414 23.90 -19.19 -20.33
CA GLU A 414 24.18 -20.55 -19.82
C GLU A 414 23.48 -20.80 -18.46
N VAL A 415 23.53 -19.86 -17.52
CA VAL A 415 22.86 -20.02 -16.22
C VAL A 415 21.32 -19.96 -16.36
N LEU A 416 20.79 -19.23 -17.36
CA LEU A 416 19.36 -19.25 -17.66
C LEU A 416 18.91 -20.58 -18.32
N GLU A 417 19.75 -21.19 -19.17
CA GLU A 417 19.48 -22.51 -19.76
C GLU A 417 19.33 -23.59 -18.68
N GLU A 418 20.11 -23.49 -17.61
CA GLU A 418 20.08 -24.41 -16.45
C GLU A 418 18.75 -24.42 -15.68
N ARG A 419 17.81 -23.53 -16.00
CA ARG A 419 16.42 -23.59 -15.51
C ARG A 419 15.59 -24.68 -16.18
N GLY A 420 16.03 -25.17 -17.35
CA GLY A 420 15.31 -26.17 -18.14
C GLY A 420 14.35 -25.56 -19.16
N GLU A 421 13.29 -26.29 -19.50
CA GLU A 421 12.36 -25.97 -20.59
C GLU A 421 11.63 -24.64 -20.38
N HIS A 422 11.00 -24.46 -19.22
CA HIS A 422 10.25 -23.26 -18.85
C HIS A 422 11.15 -22.22 -18.14
N TRP A 423 12.19 -21.75 -18.84
CA TRP A 423 13.21 -20.87 -18.25
C TRP A 423 12.70 -19.47 -17.89
N LEU A 424 11.65 -18.99 -18.56
CA LEU A 424 11.07 -17.65 -18.38
C LEU A 424 9.56 -17.67 -18.10
N ALA A 425 8.78 -18.28 -18.99
CA ALA A 425 7.32 -18.33 -18.94
C ALA A 425 6.79 -19.76 -18.83
N ALA A 426 5.68 -19.92 -18.11
CA ALA A 426 4.95 -21.18 -18.02
C ALA A 426 4.12 -21.45 -19.30
N PRO A 427 3.67 -22.70 -19.54
CA PRO A 427 2.75 -22.99 -20.63
C PRO A 427 1.48 -22.12 -20.57
N GLY A 428 1.20 -21.37 -21.64
CA GLY A 428 0.06 -20.45 -21.72
C GLY A 428 0.26 -19.10 -21.04
N GLU A 429 1.45 -18.81 -20.51
CA GLU A 429 1.82 -17.51 -19.94
C GLU A 429 2.58 -16.67 -20.97
N CYS A 430 2.24 -15.38 -21.11
CA CYS A 430 3.03 -14.45 -21.93
C CYS A 430 4.14 -13.77 -21.11
N VAL A 431 5.11 -13.17 -21.80
CA VAL A 431 6.29 -12.58 -21.15
C VAL A 431 5.95 -11.42 -20.21
N SER A 432 4.93 -10.62 -20.53
CA SER A 432 4.46 -9.54 -19.65
C SER A 432 3.89 -10.07 -18.32
N GLN A 433 3.16 -11.20 -18.34
CA GLN A 433 2.69 -11.86 -17.11
C GLN A 433 3.85 -12.48 -16.33
N ALA A 434 4.79 -13.12 -17.02
CA ALA A 434 5.99 -13.66 -16.37
C ALA A 434 6.85 -12.57 -15.72
N PHE A 435 6.94 -11.39 -16.34
CA PHE A 435 7.59 -10.20 -15.78
C PHE A 435 6.85 -9.73 -14.53
N LEU A 436 5.53 -9.47 -14.60
CA LEU A 436 4.74 -9.01 -13.45
C LEU A 436 4.74 -10.01 -12.28
N ARG A 437 4.75 -11.32 -12.58
CA ARG A 437 4.85 -12.37 -11.56
C ARG A 437 6.19 -12.34 -10.81
N ARG A 438 7.29 -12.08 -11.53
CA ARG A 438 8.65 -12.05 -10.95
C ARG A 438 9.08 -10.64 -10.51
N LEU A 439 8.28 -9.63 -10.82
CA LEU A 439 8.50 -8.27 -10.37
C LEU A 439 8.32 -8.20 -8.86
N ARG A 440 9.32 -7.61 -8.20
CA ARG A 440 9.33 -7.49 -6.76
C ARG A 440 8.25 -6.49 -6.30
N THR A 441 7.45 -6.87 -5.31
CA THR A 441 6.32 -6.05 -4.83
C THR A 441 6.75 -4.81 -4.04
N ASP A 442 7.91 -4.84 -3.37
CA ASP A 442 8.53 -3.67 -2.74
C ASP A 442 9.34 -2.80 -3.72
N ASP A 443 9.30 -3.09 -5.02
CA ASP A 443 9.98 -2.27 -6.02
C ASP A 443 9.25 -0.93 -6.25
N PRO A 444 9.93 0.22 -6.20
CA PRO A 444 9.28 1.52 -6.39
C PRO A 444 8.70 1.73 -7.80
N ALA A 445 9.09 0.92 -8.79
CA ALA A 445 8.53 0.98 -10.13
C ALA A 445 7.35 0.02 -10.33
N TYR A 446 6.88 -0.69 -9.29
CA TYR A 446 5.80 -1.66 -9.38
C TYR A 446 4.52 -1.07 -10.00
N GLU A 447 4.06 0.07 -9.48
CA GLU A 447 2.88 0.75 -10.00
C GLU A 447 3.08 1.31 -11.41
N VAL A 448 4.31 1.71 -11.76
CA VAL A 448 4.66 2.21 -13.10
C VAL A 448 4.51 1.10 -14.13
N TYR A 449 5.06 -0.08 -13.87
CA TYR A 449 4.91 -1.23 -14.76
C TYR A 449 3.45 -1.70 -14.84
N CYS A 450 2.74 -1.78 -13.71
CA CYS A 450 1.32 -2.15 -13.71
C CYS A 450 0.47 -1.19 -14.56
N SER A 451 0.72 0.12 -14.45
CA SER A 451 0.02 1.14 -15.25
C SER A 451 0.34 0.99 -16.74
N TYR A 452 1.61 0.82 -17.08
CA TYR A 452 2.06 0.58 -18.46
C TYR A 452 1.39 -0.66 -19.07
N PHE A 453 1.42 -1.81 -18.38
CA PHE A 453 0.82 -3.03 -18.92
C PHE A 453 -0.70 -2.95 -19.04
N THR A 454 -1.37 -2.25 -18.11
CA THR A 454 -2.82 -2.02 -18.19
C THR A 454 -3.18 -1.24 -19.46
N GLU A 455 -2.50 -0.12 -19.70
CA GLU A 455 -2.71 0.68 -20.91
C GLU A 455 -2.33 -0.10 -22.17
N MET A 456 -1.21 -0.82 -22.15
CA MET A 456 -0.77 -1.66 -23.26
C MET A 456 -1.85 -2.71 -23.63
N TYR A 457 -2.40 -3.44 -22.67
CA TYR A 457 -3.41 -4.45 -22.95
C TYR A 457 -4.68 -3.85 -23.58
N GLU A 458 -5.12 -2.68 -23.13
CA GLU A 458 -6.28 -1.98 -23.70
C GLU A 458 -6.00 -1.49 -25.14
N ARG A 459 -4.80 -0.96 -25.39
CA ARG A 459 -4.38 -0.51 -26.74
C ARG A 459 -4.25 -1.68 -27.71
N PHE A 460 -3.62 -2.78 -27.31
CA PHE A 460 -3.48 -3.96 -28.17
C PHE A 460 -4.81 -4.66 -28.44
N ALA A 461 -5.78 -4.61 -27.52
CA ALA A 461 -7.13 -5.12 -27.76
C ALA A 461 -7.88 -4.34 -28.86
N SER A 462 -7.51 -3.08 -29.10
CA SER A 462 -8.09 -2.20 -30.12
C SER A 462 -7.19 -1.97 -31.36
N ALA A 463 -6.10 -2.76 -31.47
CA ALA A 463 -5.15 -2.66 -32.58
C ALA A 463 -5.80 -2.96 -33.93
N LYS A 464 -5.44 -2.19 -34.96
CA LYS A 464 -5.96 -2.37 -36.32
C LYS A 464 -4.97 -3.15 -37.17
N GLU A 465 -5.46 -4.16 -37.88
CA GLU A 465 -4.65 -4.89 -38.85
C GLU A 465 -4.36 -4.02 -40.08
N VAL A 466 -3.12 -4.07 -40.56
CA VAL A 466 -2.60 -3.28 -41.68
C VAL A 466 -1.96 -4.22 -42.69
N SER A 467 -2.16 -3.94 -43.99
CA SER A 467 -1.53 -4.73 -45.05
C SER A 467 -0.01 -4.54 -45.05
N LEU A 468 0.75 -5.56 -45.45
CA LEU A 468 2.22 -5.47 -45.56
C LEU A 468 2.68 -4.36 -46.52
N ALA A 469 1.91 -4.08 -47.57
CA ALA A 469 2.24 -3.04 -48.55
C ALA A 469 2.09 -1.63 -47.97
N ASP A 470 1.03 -1.40 -47.19
CA ASP A 470 0.79 -0.11 -46.52
C ASP A 470 1.74 0.07 -45.33
N GLY A 471 2.02 -1.01 -44.60
CA GLY A 471 3.01 -1.03 -43.53
C GLY A 471 4.40 -0.63 -44.01
N ARG A 472 4.85 -1.12 -45.17
CA ARG A 472 6.15 -0.72 -45.76
C ARG A 472 6.26 0.79 -46.05
N LYS A 473 5.16 1.45 -46.41
CA LYS A 473 5.15 2.91 -46.61
C LYS A 473 5.25 3.64 -45.27
N LEU A 474 4.42 3.25 -44.31
CA LEU A 474 4.42 3.81 -42.96
C LEU A 474 5.77 3.62 -42.24
N LEU A 475 6.42 2.48 -42.44
CA LEU A 475 7.73 2.18 -41.84
C LEU A 475 8.84 3.14 -42.28
N LYS A 476 8.75 3.74 -43.47
CA LYS A 476 9.74 4.76 -43.88
C LYS A 476 9.61 6.03 -43.06
N ASP A 477 8.38 6.47 -42.82
CA ASP A 477 8.10 7.66 -42.01
C ASP A 477 8.39 7.39 -40.52
N ILE A 478 8.00 6.22 -40.01
CA ILE A 478 8.34 5.76 -38.66
C ILE A 478 9.86 5.71 -38.46
N HIS A 479 10.60 5.17 -39.43
CA HIS A 479 12.06 5.10 -39.34
C HIS A 479 12.69 6.49 -39.24
N ALA A 480 12.23 7.45 -40.04
CA ALA A 480 12.71 8.83 -39.98
C ALA A 480 12.45 9.47 -38.62
N LYS A 481 11.22 9.36 -38.10
CA LYS A 481 10.86 9.87 -36.76
C LYS A 481 11.66 9.18 -35.65
N ALA A 482 11.84 7.87 -35.73
CA ALA A 482 12.59 7.11 -34.74
C ALA A 482 14.07 7.53 -34.70
N GLN A 483 14.68 7.85 -35.85
CA GLN A 483 16.04 8.43 -35.88
C GLN A 483 16.11 9.82 -35.25
N GLU A 484 15.08 10.65 -35.41
CA GLU A 484 15.00 11.96 -34.74
C GLU A 484 14.85 11.81 -33.22
N GLU A 485 13.97 10.90 -32.78
CA GLU A 485 13.82 10.56 -31.36
C GLU A 485 15.11 10.00 -30.76
N GLU A 486 15.86 9.15 -31.48
CA GLU A 486 17.14 8.62 -31.03
C GLU A 486 18.19 9.74 -30.83
N ARG A 487 18.22 10.72 -31.73
CA ARG A 487 19.08 11.90 -31.57
C ARG A 487 18.66 12.75 -30.36
N ALA A 488 17.36 12.93 -30.16
CA ALA A 488 16.82 13.65 -29.01
C ALA A 488 17.06 12.89 -27.68
N TYR A 489 17.07 11.56 -27.71
CA TYR A 489 17.27 10.72 -26.54
C TYR A 489 18.64 10.95 -25.89
N ALA A 490 19.69 11.18 -26.67
CA ALA A 490 21.00 11.54 -26.13
C ALA A 490 20.99 12.84 -25.32
N ILE A 491 20.15 13.80 -25.69
CA ILE A 491 19.95 15.06 -24.95
C ILE A 491 19.07 14.81 -23.72
N ALA A 492 18.03 13.98 -23.84
CA ALA A 492 17.18 13.59 -22.72
C ALA A 492 17.97 12.87 -21.62
N LEU A 493 18.91 11.99 -21.99
CA LEU A 493 19.83 11.34 -21.04
C LEU A 493 20.69 12.34 -20.28
N GLN A 494 21.06 13.47 -20.89
CA GLN A 494 21.79 14.53 -20.18
C GLN A 494 20.89 15.34 -19.24
N SER A 495 19.58 15.37 -19.50
CA SER A 495 18.62 16.11 -18.68
C SER A 495 18.13 15.33 -17.46
N MET A 496 18.01 14.00 -17.57
CA MET A 496 17.31 13.17 -16.58
C MET A 496 18.12 11.93 -16.14
N GLY A 497 19.15 11.57 -16.90
CA GLY A 497 20.03 10.45 -16.56
C GLY A 497 21.02 10.82 -15.47
N SER A 498 21.67 9.81 -14.90
CA SER A 498 22.81 9.99 -14.01
C SER A 498 23.97 10.71 -14.71
N THR A 499 24.88 11.26 -13.91
CA THR A 499 26.11 11.87 -14.40
C THR A 499 26.93 10.92 -15.29
N GLU A 500 26.96 9.65 -14.91
CA GLU A 500 27.67 8.56 -15.57
C GLU A 500 27.05 8.27 -16.94
N LEU A 501 25.72 8.15 -17.03
CA LEU A 501 25.02 7.96 -18.30
C LEU A 501 25.20 9.18 -19.22
N ALA A 502 25.09 10.39 -18.68
CA ALA A 502 25.28 11.62 -19.45
C ALA A 502 26.70 11.72 -20.02
N GLN A 503 27.72 11.35 -19.23
CA GLN A 503 29.11 11.32 -19.70
C GLN A 503 29.33 10.24 -20.77
N ARG A 504 28.84 9.01 -20.55
CA ARG A 504 28.96 7.93 -21.54
C ARG A 504 28.23 8.25 -22.84
N ALA A 505 27.09 8.95 -22.78
CA ALA A 505 26.36 9.41 -23.96
C ALA A 505 27.20 10.41 -24.78
N ARG A 506 27.92 11.34 -24.12
CA ARG A 506 28.84 12.27 -24.80
C ARG A 506 30.00 11.54 -25.46
N GLU A 507 30.70 10.68 -24.72
CA GLU A 507 31.83 9.90 -25.23
C GLU A 507 31.41 8.95 -26.37
N GLY A 508 30.24 8.33 -26.25
CA GLY A 508 29.66 7.46 -27.27
C GLY A 508 29.33 8.23 -28.56
N ALA A 509 28.72 9.41 -28.45
CA ALA A 509 28.42 10.26 -29.59
C ALA A 509 29.68 10.72 -30.34
N GLU A 510 30.76 11.03 -29.62
CA GLU A 510 32.05 11.38 -30.22
C GLU A 510 32.68 10.20 -30.96
N LYS A 511 32.68 9.01 -30.35
CA LYS A 511 33.18 7.78 -30.99
C LYS A 511 32.38 7.40 -32.23
N LEU A 512 31.05 7.55 -32.19
CA LEU A 512 30.18 7.23 -33.32
C LEU A 512 30.43 8.18 -34.50
N LYS A 513 30.61 9.49 -34.23
CA LYS A 513 31.01 10.47 -35.26
C LYS A 513 32.37 10.12 -35.88
N ALA A 514 33.34 9.70 -35.06
CA ALA A 514 34.65 9.28 -35.56
C ALA A 514 34.57 8.03 -36.45
N LEU A 515 33.73 7.04 -36.09
CA LEU A 515 33.50 5.84 -36.90
C LEU A 515 32.80 6.17 -38.22
N GLN A 516 31.79 7.04 -38.20
CA GLN A 516 31.10 7.50 -39.42
C GLN A 516 32.06 8.24 -40.36
N ALA A 517 32.88 9.15 -39.83
CA ALA A 517 33.91 9.85 -40.62
C ALA A 517 34.96 8.88 -41.19
N ALA A 518 35.36 7.84 -40.44
CA ALA A 518 36.26 6.81 -40.93
C ALA A 518 35.63 5.93 -42.03
N GLN A 519 34.34 5.59 -41.91
CA GLN A 519 33.59 4.88 -42.95
C GLN A 519 33.44 5.73 -44.22
N GLU A 520 33.14 7.02 -44.11
CA GLU A 520 33.08 7.95 -45.25
C GLU A 520 34.43 8.08 -45.95
N GLN A 521 35.55 8.11 -45.21
CA GLN A 521 36.89 8.11 -45.79
C GLN A 521 37.25 6.79 -46.50
N LEU A 522 36.78 5.65 -45.99
CA LEU A 522 36.96 4.34 -46.64
C LEU A 522 36.11 4.21 -47.91
N GLN A 523 34.87 4.70 -47.88
CA GLN A 523 33.98 4.73 -49.06
C GLN A 523 34.47 5.73 -50.12
N GLY A 524 35.00 6.88 -49.72
CA GLY A 524 35.60 7.87 -50.61
C GLY A 524 36.86 7.37 -51.33
N LYS A 525 37.64 6.48 -50.70
CA LYS A 525 38.80 5.81 -51.33
C LYS A 525 38.41 4.67 -52.27
N ALA A 526 37.30 3.98 -52.00
CA ALA A 526 36.77 2.95 -52.89
C ALA A 526 36.14 3.52 -54.19
N GLY A 527 35.68 4.78 -54.16
CA GLY A 527 35.17 5.50 -55.35
C GLY A 527 36.24 6.16 -56.23
N GLN A 528 37.52 6.08 -55.84
CA GLN A 528 38.66 6.63 -56.60
C GLN A 528 39.64 5.54 -57.10
N ALA A 529 39.26 4.26 -56.99
CA ALA A 529 40.03 3.11 -57.48
C ALA A 529 39.43 2.57 -58.78
#